data_AF-A0A382EZJ5-F1
#
_entry.id   AF-A0A382EZJ5-F1
#
_cell.length_a   1.000
_cell.length_b   1.000
_cell.length_c   1.000
_cell.angle_alpha   90.00
_cell.angle_beta   90.00
_cell.angle_gamma   90.00
#
_symmetry.space_group_name_H-M   'P 1'
#
loop_
_entity.id
_entity.type
_entity.pdbx_description
1 polymer ?
#
loop_
_entity_poly.entity_id
_entity_poly.type
_entity_poly.pdbx_seq_one_letter_code
_entity_poly.pdbx_strand_id
1 'polypeptide(L)' 'MKQTQSRNSGQILPDVLADGLDVVFCGSAAGSASAKAGAYYAGPGNRFWQ' A
#
# COMPACT_ATOMS: atom_id res chain seq x y z
N MET A 1 -10.70 15.05 24.48
CA MET A 1 -9.58 14.09 24.54
C MET A 1 -9.46 13.43 23.17
N LYS A 2 -8.44 13.77 22.37
CA LYS A 2 -8.26 13.15 21.04
C LYS A 2 -7.60 11.80 21.25
N GLN A 3 -8.31 10.73 20.91
CA GLN A 3 -7.83 9.36 21.04
C GLN A 3 -6.69 9.15 20.04
N THR A 4 -5.45 9.17 20.53
CA THR A 4 -4.25 8.84 19.76
C THR A 4 -4.30 7.34 19.46
N GLN A 5 -4.88 6.96 18.32
CA GLN A 5 -4.78 5.59 17.85
C GLN A 5 -3.32 5.30 17.49
N SER A 6 -2.73 4.31 18.16
CA SER A 6 -1.47 3.70 17.77
C SER A 6 -1.54 3.34 16.28
N ARG A 7 -0.67 3.93 15.44
CA ARG A 7 -0.64 3.59 14.00
C ARG A 7 -0.33 2.10 13.89
N ASN A 8 -1.31 1.34 13.43
CA ASN A 8 -1.17 -0.08 13.18
C ASN A 8 -0.16 -0.25 12.03
N SER A 9 1.11 -0.49 12.36
CA SER A 9 2.23 -0.48 11.41
C SER A 9 2.09 -1.52 10.29
N GLY A 10 1.29 -2.58 10.51
CA GLY A 10 0.97 -3.59 9.49
C GLY A 10 -0.09 -3.16 8.46
N GLN A 11 -0.63 -1.94 8.52
CA GLN A 11 -1.63 -1.46 7.55
C GLN A 11 -1.10 -0.46 6.53
N ILE A 12 0.10 0.08 6.74
CA ILE A 12 0.74 1.04 5.81
C ILE A 12 1.85 0.30 5.09
N LEU A 13 1.81 0.31 3.75
CA LEU A 13 2.88 -0.23 2.92
C LEU A 13 3.97 0.83 2.74
N PRO A 14 5.26 0.45 2.70
CA PRO A 14 6.35 1.39 2.44
C PRO A 14 6.30 1.89 0.99
N ASP A 15 6.59 3.17 0.78
CA ASP A 15 6.72 3.73 -0.55
C ASP A 15 7.94 3.12 -1.28
N VAL A 16 7.80 2.89 -2.59
CA VAL A 16 8.89 2.45 -3.46
C VAL A 16 9.22 3.60 -4.41
N LEU A 17 10.12 4.47 -3.98
CA LEU A 17 10.51 5.67 -4.71
C LEU A 17 12.04 5.75 -4.80
N ALA A 18 12.51 6.13 -5.98
CA ALA A 18 13.91 6.38 -6.27
C ALA A 18 14.02 7.48 -7.34
N ASP A 19 15.17 8.10 -7.43
CA ASP A 19 15.46 9.03 -8.52
C ASP A 19 15.55 8.28 -9.86
N GLY A 20 15.17 8.96 -10.95
CA GLY A 20 15.28 8.41 -12.31
C GLY A 20 14.20 7.39 -12.69
N LEU A 21 13.10 7.29 -11.95
CA LEU A 21 11.95 6.49 -12.35
C LEU A 21 11.22 7.13 -13.55
N ASP A 22 10.98 6.35 -14.60
CA ASP A 22 10.15 6.78 -15.73
C ASP A 22 8.67 6.93 -15.34
N VAL A 23 8.21 6.14 -14.36
CA VAL A 23 6.82 6.09 -13.92
C VAL A 23 6.71 5.77 -12.43
N VAL A 24 5.70 6.37 -11.79
CA VAL A 24 5.27 6.05 -10.42
C VAL A 24 3.77 5.81 -10.42
N PHE A 25 3.34 4.67 -9.86
CA PHE A 25 1.93 4.34 -9.71
C PHE A 25 1.45 4.69 -8.31
N CYS A 26 0.63 5.74 -8.19
CA CYS A 26 0.01 6.14 -6.93
C CYS A 26 -1.43 5.60 -6.84
N GLY A 27 -1.65 4.63 -5.94
CA GLY A 27 -2.99 4.09 -5.65
C GLY A 27 -3.78 4.96 -4.66
N SER A 28 -5.01 4.55 -4.33
CA SER A 28 -5.83 5.25 -3.33
C SER A 28 -5.45 4.90 -1.88
N ALA A 29 -5.47 3.62 -1.54
CA ALA A 29 -5.08 3.07 -0.25
C ALA A 29 -4.76 1.57 -0.35
N ALA A 30 -4.01 1.03 0.60
CA ALA A 30 -3.82 -0.40 0.71
C ALA A 30 -5.15 -1.09 1.09
N GLY A 31 -5.69 -1.91 0.19
CA GLY A 31 -6.82 -2.79 0.51
C GLY A 31 -6.42 -3.87 1.53
N SER A 32 -7.40 -4.51 2.18
CA SER A 32 -7.13 -5.46 3.28
C SER A 32 -6.21 -6.63 2.88
N ALA A 33 -6.36 -7.15 1.65
CA ALA A 33 -5.47 -8.20 1.13
C ALA A 33 -4.03 -7.69 0.99
N SER A 34 -3.83 -6.52 0.39
CA SER A 34 -2.53 -5.87 0.24
C SER A 34 -1.88 -5.54 1.58
N ALA A 35 -2.63 -4.96 2.51
CA ALA A 35 -2.16 -4.64 3.86
C ALA A 35 -1.70 -5.90 4.61
N LYS A 36 -2.51 -6.98 4.60
CA LYS A 36 -2.15 -8.25 5.23
C LYS A 36 -0.91 -8.89 4.60
N ALA A 37 -0.76 -8.79 3.29
CA ALA A 37 0.37 -9.38 2.57
C ALA A 37 1.65 -8.54 2.64
N GLY A 38 1.57 -7.26 3.01
CA GLY A 38 2.71 -6.36 2.89
C GLY A 38 3.08 -6.06 1.44
N ALA A 39 2.14 -6.19 0.50
CA ALA A 39 2.42 -6.14 -0.94
C ALA A 39 1.37 -5.33 -1.71
N TYR A 40 1.81 -4.59 -2.74
CA TYR A 40 0.93 -3.76 -3.56
C TYR A 40 0.10 -4.58 -4.55
N TYR A 41 -1.16 -4.16 -4.72
CA TYR A 41 -2.10 -4.76 -5.68
C TYR A 41 -2.32 -6.29 -5.51
N ALA A 42 -2.21 -6.82 -4.29
CA ALA A 42 -2.29 -8.26 -4.00
C ALA A 42 -3.72 -8.84 -3.92
N GLY A 43 -4.74 -8.08 -4.32
CA GLY A 43 -6.13 -8.57 -4.32
C GLY A 43 -6.39 -9.53 -5.48
N PRO A 44 -7.15 -10.62 -5.31
CA PRO A 44 -7.37 -11.63 -6.36
C PRO A 44 -8.10 -11.09 -7.61
N GLY A 45 -8.85 -9.99 -7.47
CA GLY A 45 -9.49 -9.30 -8.59
C GLY A 45 -8.70 -8.12 -9.15
N ASN A 46 -7.53 -7.81 -8.57
CA ASN A 46 -6.69 -6.74 -9.07
C ASN A 46 -5.89 -7.21 -10.29
N ARG A 47 -5.89 -6.42 -11.37
CA ARG A 47 -5.27 -6.79 -12.65
C ARG A 47 -3.94 -6.10 -12.90
N PHE A 48 -3.40 -5.37 -11.93
CA PHE A 48 -2.17 -4.59 -12.12
C PHE A 48 -0.97 -5.44 -12.56
N TRP A 49 -0.92 -6.71 -12.14
CA TRP A 49 0.18 -7.64 -12.43
C TRP A 49 -0.16 -8.69 -13.52
N GLN A 50 -1.28 -8.55 -14.23
CA GLN A 50 -1.59 -9.39 -15.39
C GLN A 50 -0.89 -8.83 -16.63
#